data_AF-A0A5J4WDW4-F1
#
_entry.id   AF-A0A5J4WDW4-F1
#
_cell.length_a   1.000
_cell.length_b   1.000
_cell.length_c   1.000
_cell.angle_alpha   90.00
_cell.angle_beta   90.00
_cell.angle_gamma   90.00
#
_symmetry.space_group_name_H-M   'P 1'
#
loop_
_entity.id
_entity.type
_entity.pdbx_description
1 polymer ?
#
loop_
_entity_poly.entity_id
_entity_poly.type
_entity_poly.pdbx_seq_one_letter_code
_entity_poly.pdbx_strand_id
1 'polypeptide(L)'
;MAEKVHSKLVVHLMKPVLMRTGRKGREIKQCYLNTLLEQVTKEEMKLHQNSLSLEEMMTISLTLCMIFTVTRLTELFRAILLKETEKEVKLKTIILKKLWKIIEFKIKKTLDQRIYPVRQWKAWFKNRDKDLIPTTGYLWNTSRLYGTNSQDSLSKGICSLMQKIGIGRGFIIISVIYYHCKANQHWCKFNSGRQIHSSF
;
A
#
# COMPACT_ATOMS: atom_id res chain seq x y z
N MET A 1 24.51 56.77 0.29
CA MET A 1 23.15 56.56 -0.25
C MET A 1 23.14 55.29 -1.08
N ALA A 2 22.99 54.13 -0.44
CA ALA A 2 22.97 52.85 -1.14
C ALA A 2 21.99 51.96 -0.40
N GLU A 3 20.75 51.84 -0.87
CA GLU A 3 19.79 50.78 -0.54
C GLU A 3 18.41 51.13 -1.09
N LYS A 4 18.10 50.68 -2.32
CA LYS A 4 16.70 50.49 -2.74
C LYS A 4 16.47 49.65 -4.01
N VAL A 5 17.53 49.12 -4.62
CA VAL A 5 17.42 48.34 -5.87
C VAL A 5 17.37 46.82 -5.63
N HIS A 6 17.81 46.34 -4.47
CA HIS A 6 17.85 44.89 -4.17
C HIS A 6 16.52 44.25 -3.74
N SER A 7 15.47 45.03 -3.47
CA SER A 7 14.22 44.48 -2.94
C SER A 7 13.29 43.90 -4.02
N LYS A 8 13.22 44.47 -5.23
CA LYS A 8 12.21 44.05 -6.23
C LYS A 8 12.60 42.80 -7.02
N LEU A 9 13.88 42.62 -7.36
CA LEU A 9 14.36 41.44 -8.10
C LEU A 9 14.36 40.18 -7.22
N VAL A 10 14.78 40.30 -5.96
CA VAL A 10 14.74 39.20 -4.99
C VAL A 10 13.30 38.78 -4.70
N VAL A 11 12.37 39.73 -4.55
CA VAL A 11 10.93 39.42 -4.38
C VAL A 11 10.33 38.75 -5.62
N HIS A 12 10.81 39.06 -6.84
CA HIS A 12 10.34 38.38 -8.05
C HIS A 12 10.93 36.97 -8.23
N LEU A 13 12.17 36.75 -7.79
CA LEU A 13 12.82 35.43 -7.79
C LEU A 13 12.31 34.53 -6.65
N MET A 14 11.88 35.12 -5.53
CA MET A 14 11.26 34.42 -4.40
C MET A 14 9.75 34.26 -4.54
N LYS A 15 9.11 34.78 -5.60
CA LYS A 15 7.75 34.34 -5.93
C LYS A 15 7.82 32.83 -6.10
N PRO A 16 7.09 32.04 -5.29
CA PRO A 16 7.07 30.61 -5.48
C PRO A 16 6.57 30.41 -6.90
N VAL A 17 7.46 29.91 -7.77
CA VAL A 17 7.11 29.47 -9.10
C VAL A 17 5.89 28.60 -8.88
N LEU A 18 4.73 29.09 -9.34
CA LEU A 18 3.45 28.44 -9.16
C LEU A 18 3.45 27.26 -10.12
N MET A 19 4.32 26.30 -9.85
CA MET A 19 4.35 25.01 -10.51
C MET A 19 2.99 24.40 -10.22
N ARG A 20 2.19 24.29 -11.27
CA ARG A 20 0.83 23.72 -11.29
C ARG A 20 0.66 22.74 -10.13
N THR A 21 -0.18 23.08 -9.18
CA THR A 21 -0.46 22.35 -7.93
C THR A 21 -0.66 20.84 -8.14
N GLY A 22 -1.13 20.41 -9.32
CA GLY A 22 -1.24 19.01 -9.71
C GLY A 22 0.07 18.26 -10.02
N ARG A 23 1.20 18.92 -10.27
CA ARG A 23 2.52 18.28 -10.52
C ARG A 23 3.28 18.03 -9.22
N LYS A 24 3.37 19.04 -8.33
CA LYS A 24 3.90 18.89 -6.96
C LYS A 24 3.17 17.80 -6.17
N GLY A 25 1.84 17.75 -6.22
CA GLY A 25 1.06 16.72 -5.53
C GLY A 25 1.28 15.30 -6.07
N ARG A 26 1.72 15.12 -7.32
CA ARG A 26 2.07 13.81 -7.89
C ARG A 26 3.45 13.35 -7.44
N GLU A 27 4.44 14.24 -7.49
CA GLU A 27 5.82 13.97 -7.08
C GLU A 27 5.92 13.65 -5.58
N ILE A 28 5.21 14.40 -4.73
CA ILE A 28 5.12 14.14 -3.28
C ILE A 28 4.55 12.73 -3.01
N LYS A 29 3.52 12.32 -3.73
CA LYS A 29 2.88 11.01 -3.54
C LYS A 29 3.70 9.85 -4.11
N GLN A 30 4.41 10.08 -5.21
CA GLN A 30 5.40 9.13 -5.73
C GLN A 30 6.56 8.94 -4.74
N CYS A 31 7.03 10.05 -4.15
CA CYS A 31 8.03 10.02 -3.07
C CYS A 31 7.53 9.20 -1.88
N TYR A 32 6.29 9.41 -1.43
CA TYR A 32 5.72 8.60 -0.35
C TYR A 32 5.63 7.12 -0.65
N LEU A 33 5.32 6.72 -1.89
CA LEU A 33 5.36 5.31 -2.24
C LEU A 33 6.79 4.77 -2.16
N ASN A 34 7.76 5.47 -2.73
CA ASN A 34 9.16 5.04 -2.68
C ASN A 34 9.65 4.92 -1.23
N THR A 35 9.34 5.91 -0.37
CA THR A 35 9.65 5.85 1.06
C THR A 35 8.99 4.66 1.75
N LEU A 36 7.72 4.36 1.43
CA LEU A 36 7.01 3.22 1.98
C LEU A 36 7.66 1.91 1.53
N LEU A 37 8.02 1.80 0.26
CA LEU A 37 8.69 0.64 -0.32
C LEU A 37 10.10 0.44 0.29
N GLU A 38 10.88 1.50 0.45
CA GLU A 38 12.19 1.45 1.14
C GLU A 38 12.06 1.03 2.60
N GLN A 39 11.02 1.50 3.30
CA GLN A 39 10.74 1.10 4.68
C GLN A 39 10.36 -0.37 4.76
N VAL A 40 9.53 -0.87 3.83
CA VAL A 40 9.25 -2.31 3.73
C VAL A 40 10.53 -3.12 3.50
N THR A 41 11.47 -2.64 2.68
CA THR A 41 12.78 -3.29 2.51
C THR A 41 13.60 -3.30 3.81
N LYS A 42 13.58 -2.20 4.58
CA LYS A 42 14.23 -2.16 5.91
C LYS A 42 13.58 -3.11 6.91
N GLU A 43 12.25 -3.16 6.92
CA GLU A 43 11.49 -4.10 7.74
C GLU A 43 11.68 -5.55 7.29
N GLU A 44 11.96 -5.82 6.01
CA GLU A 44 12.34 -7.15 5.53
C GLU A 44 13.67 -7.63 6.15
N MET A 45 14.63 -6.73 6.34
CA MET A 45 15.88 -7.04 7.05
C MET A 45 15.61 -7.41 8.53
N LYS A 46 14.73 -6.66 9.19
CA LYS A 46 14.27 -6.95 10.55
C LYS A 46 13.50 -8.27 10.64
N LEU A 47 12.74 -8.61 9.60
CA LEU A 47 12.04 -9.90 9.52
C LEU A 47 13.03 -11.08 9.52
N HIS A 48 14.17 -10.95 8.82
CA HIS A 48 15.23 -11.97 8.91
C HIS A 48 15.85 -12.06 10.30
N GLN A 49 15.84 -10.95 11.04
CA GLN A 49 16.32 -10.86 12.41
C GLN A 49 15.22 -11.21 13.44
N ASN A 50 14.04 -11.67 13.00
CA ASN A 50 12.88 -12.03 13.82
C ASN A 50 12.40 -10.93 14.80
N SER A 51 12.67 -9.65 14.50
CA SER A 51 12.37 -8.55 15.44
C SER A 51 10.99 -7.92 15.26
N LEU A 52 10.20 -8.39 14.28
CA LEU A 52 8.88 -7.85 13.96
C LEU A 52 7.77 -8.57 14.70
N SER A 53 6.81 -7.81 15.24
CA SER A 53 5.59 -8.41 15.77
C SER A 53 4.73 -8.98 14.63
N LEU A 54 3.89 -9.97 14.96
CA LEU A 54 3.01 -10.61 13.98
C LEU A 54 1.98 -9.61 13.40
N GLU A 55 1.51 -8.66 14.21
CA GLU A 55 0.63 -7.57 13.75
C GLU A 55 1.33 -6.60 12.78
N GLU A 56 2.60 -6.30 13.00
CA GLU A 56 3.39 -5.48 12.07
C GLU A 56 3.63 -6.23 10.75
N MET A 57 3.99 -7.52 10.80
CA MET A 57 4.13 -8.36 9.61
C MET A 57 2.81 -8.43 8.82
N MET A 58 1.68 -8.56 9.51
CA MET A 58 0.35 -8.52 8.91
C MET A 58 0.10 -7.18 8.23
N THR A 59 0.34 -6.07 8.92
CA THR A 59 0.07 -4.71 8.42
C THR A 59 0.92 -4.41 7.19
N ILE A 60 2.20 -4.80 7.20
CA ILE A 60 3.10 -4.70 6.05
C ILE A 60 2.58 -5.54 4.89
N SER A 61 2.23 -6.81 5.13
CA SER A 61 1.70 -7.72 4.12
C SER A 61 0.42 -7.18 3.49
N LEU A 62 -0.51 -6.68 4.31
CA LEU A 62 -1.76 -6.05 3.87
C LEU A 62 -1.52 -4.81 3.01
N THR A 63 -0.61 -3.93 3.44
CA THR A 63 -0.26 -2.71 2.71
C THR A 63 0.36 -3.04 1.35
N LEU A 64 1.26 -4.02 1.31
CA LEU A 64 1.85 -4.51 0.06
C LEU A 64 0.80 -5.11 -0.86
N CYS A 65 -0.13 -5.91 -0.33
CA CYS A 65 -1.26 -6.44 -1.12
C CYS A 65 -2.02 -5.28 -1.76
N MET A 66 -2.44 -4.28 -0.97
CA MET A 66 -3.16 -3.10 -1.48
C MET A 66 -2.41 -2.41 -2.61
N ILE A 67 -1.10 -2.21 -2.45
CA ILE A 67 -0.25 -1.56 -3.45
C ILE A 67 -0.20 -2.39 -4.72
N PHE A 68 0.25 -3.65 -4.63
CA PHE A 68 0.49 -4.49 -5.80
C PHE A 68 -0.81 -4.90 -6.50
N THR A 69 -1.93 -5.05 -5.80
CA THR A 69 -3.20 -5.39 -6.45
C THR A 69 -4.01 -4.16 -6.83
N VAL A 70 -3.61 -2.96 -6.36
CA VAL A 70 -4.30 -1.69 -6.61
C VAL A 70 -5.75 -1.74 -6.11
N THR A 71 -5.91 -2.17 -4.85
CA THR A 71 -7.21 -2.48 -4.26
C THR A 71 -7.52 -1.67 -3.03
N ARG A 72 -8.82 -1.56 -2.73
CA ARG A 72 -9.30 -0.95 -1.50
C ARG A 72 -9.21 -1.94 -0.35
N LEU A 73 -9.07 -1.42 0.88
CA LEU A 73 -9.04 -2.24 2.08
C LEU A 73 -10.33 -3.07 2.22
N THR A 74 -11.49 -2.49 1.88
CA THR A 74 -12.79 -3.18 1.88
C THR A 74 -12.81 -4.42 0.98
N GLU A 75 -12.16 -4.35 -0.19
CA GLU A 75 -12.08 -5.47 -1.15
C GLU A 75 -11.18 -6.59 -0.61
N LEU A 76 -10.03 -6.24 -0.02
CA LEU A 76 -9.10 -7.20 0.57
C LEU A 76 -9.58 -7.79 1.89
N PHE A 77 -10.32 -7.02 2.69
CA PHE A 77 -10.91 -7.48 3.94
C PHE A 77 -11.88 -8.65 3.70
N ARG A 78 -12.64 -8.58 2.60
CA ARG A 78 -13.57 -9.64 2.17
C ARG A 78 -12.92 -10.69 1.28
N ALA A 79 -11.61 -10.62 1.06
CA ALA A 79 -10.95 -11.56 0.17
C ALA A 79 -10.77 -12.92 0.85
N ILE A 80 -10.78 -13.96 0.04
CA ILE A 80 -10.41 -15.33 0.38
C ILE A 80 -9.13 -15.70 -0.35
N LEU A 81 -8.30 -16.52 0.29
CA LEU A 81 -7.12 -17.10 -0.35
C LEU A 81 -7.56 -18.23 -1.28
N LEU A 82 -7.21 -18.15 -2.57
CA LEU A 82 -7.47 -19.21 -3.54
C LEU A 82 -6.27 -20.12 -3.74
N LYS A 83 -5.09 -19.52 -3.88
CA LYS A 83 -3.86 -20.26 -4.17
C LYS A 83 -2.66 -19.50 -3.64
N GLU A 84 -1.75 -20.22 -3.00
CA GLU A 84 -0.43 -19.73 -2.63
C GLU A 84 0.62 -20.59 -3.34
N THR A 85 1.59 -19.97 -3.99
CA THR A 85 2.75 -20.63 -4.59
C THR A 85 4.01 -19.81 -4.30
N GLU A 86 5.19 -20.32 -4.66
CA GLU A 86 6.43 -19.55 -4.56
C GLU A 86 6.49 -18.30 -5.45
N LYS A 87 5.75 -18.31 -6.56
CA LYS A 87 5.80 -17.24 -7.57
C LYS A 87 4.62 -16.29 -7.48
N GLU A 88 3.50 -16.72 -6.92
CA GLU A 88 2.27 -15.94 -6.87
C GLU A 88 1.37 -16.30 -5.69
N VAL A 89 0.63 -15.30 -5.22
CA VAL A 89 -0.53 -15.43 -4.31
C VAL A 89 -1.77 -14.96 -5.05
N LYS A 90 -2.82 -15.78 -5.04
CA LYS A 90 -4.12 -15.48 -5.65
C LYS A 90 -5.17 -15.31 -4.56
N LEU A 91 -5.79 -14.13 -4.54
CA LEU A 91 -6.92 -13.82 -3.69
C LEU A 91 -8.16 -13.62 -4.55
N LYS A 92 -9.34 -13.94 -4.01
CA LYS A 92 -10.63 -13.64 -4.66
C LYS A 92 -11.50 -12.87 -3.70
N THR A 93 -12.22 -11.89 -4.21
CA THR A 93 -13.24 -11.17 -3.44
C THR A 93 -14.51 -11.08 -4.26
N ILE A 94 -15.63 -10.93 -3.57
CA ILE A 94 -16.93 -10.65 -4.18
C ILE A 94 -17.24 -9.19 -3.90
N ILE A 95 -17.32 -8.38 -4.97
CA ILE A 95 -17.79 -7.01 -4.84
C ILE A 95 -19.31 -7.01 -4.92
N LEU A 96 -19.92 -6.66 -3.80
CA LEU A 96 -21.33 -6.35 -3.69
C LEU A 96 -21.55 -4.92 -4.19
N LYS A 97 -21.65 -4.76 -5.52
CA LYS A 97 -22.23 -3.56 -6.17
C LYS A 97 -23.58 -3.97 -6.79
N LYS A 98 -24.18 -3.08 -7.60
CA LYS A 98 -25.44 -3.30 -8.35
C LYS A 98 -25.50 -4.64 -9.10
N LEU A 99 -24.34 -5.23 -9.42
CA LEU A 99 -24.17 -6.61 -9.87
C LEU A 99 -23.11 -7.31 -9.03
N TRP A 100 -23.33 -8.59 -8.74
CA TRP A 100 -22.36 -9.44 -8.05
C TRP A 100 -21.19 -9.73 -8.99
N LYS A 101 -20.04 -9.12 -8.72
CA LYS A 101 -18.84 -9.32 -9.53
C LYS A 101 -17.75 -10.00 -8.70
N ILE A 102 -17.35 -11.20 -9.15
CA ILE A 102 -16.16 -11.88 -8.66
C ILE A 102 -14.94 -11.18 -9.24
N ILE A 103 -14.00 -10.85 -8.37
CA ILE A 103 -12.73 -10.24 -8.75
C ILE A 103 -11.60 -11.07 -8.16
N GLU A 104 -10.62 -11.37 -9.00
CA GLU A 104 -9.39 -12.03 -8.61
C GLU A 104 -8.25 -11.01 -8.53
N PHE A 105 -7.45 -11.14 -7.49
CA PHE A 105 -6.23 -10.39 -7.27
C PHE A 105 -5.05 -11.34 -7.34
N LYS A 106 -3.98 -10.91 -8.02
CA LYS A 106 -2.77 -11.72 -8.20
C LYS A 106 -1.58 -10.90 -7.75
N ILE A 107 -0.92 -11.34 -6.69
CA ILE A 107 0.35 -10.80 -6.23
C ILE A 107 1.42 -11.70 -6.82
N LYS A 108 2.24 -11.17 -7.71
CA LYS A 108 3.32 -11.91 -8.35
C LYS A 108 4.65 -11.57 -7.69
N LYS A 109 5.58 -12.52 -7.76
CA LYS A 109 6.99 -12.25 -7.48
C LYS A 109 7.48 -11.18 -8.45
N THR A 110 8.02 -10.10 -7.90
CA THR A 110 8.63 -9.01 -8.66
C THR A 110 10.06 -9.39 -9.05
N LEU A 111 10.51 -8.89 -10.21
CA LEU A 111 11.92 -8.96 -10.60
C LEU A 111 12.76 -7.94 -9.83
N ASP A 112 12.12 -6.87 -9.33
CA ASP A 112 12.75 -5.93 -8.43
C ASP A 112 13.06 -6.62 -7.10
N GLN A 113 14.35 -6.87 -6.88
CA GLN A 113 14.88 -7.59 -5.72
C GLN A 113 14.74 -6.81 -4.42
N ARG A 114 14.31 -5.54 -4.46
CA ARG A 114 14.19 -4.71 -3.25
C ARG A 114 12.99 -5.07 -2.40
N ILE A 115 11.95 -5.68 -2.99
CA ILE A 115 10.69 -5.96 -2.29
C ILE A 115 10.18 -7.31 -2.74
N TYR A 116 9.96 -8.22 -1.79
CA TYR A 116 9.42 -9.54 -2.10
C TYR A 116 8.00 -9.69 -1.54
N PRO A 117 6.95 -9.20 -2.23
CA PRO A 117 5.58 -9.19 -1.70
C PRO A 117 5.04 -10.60 -1.44
N VAL A 118 5.40 -11.58 -2.29
CA VAL A 118 5.06 -13.00 -2.07
C VAL A 118 5.78 -13.55 -0.83
N ARG A 119 7.04 -13.17 -0.60
CA ARG A 119 7.80 -13.64 0.56
C ARG A 119 7.26 -13.05 1.86
N GLN A 120 6.95 -11.76 1.86
CA GLN A 120 6.34 -11.07 3.00
C GLN A 120 4.99 -11.69 3.36
N TRP A 121 4.13 -11.91 2.36
CA TRP A 121 2.89 -12.65 2.53
C TRP A 121 3.14 -14.01 3.22
N LYS A 122 4.07 -14.81 2.69
CA LYS A 122 4.38 -16.13 3.24
C LYS A 122 4.92 -16.08 4.67
N ALA A 123 5.78 -15.12 4.97
CA ALA A 123 6.35 -14.96 6.30
C ALA A 123 5.26 -14.69 7.34
N TRP A 124 4.37 -13.73 7.06
CA TRP A 124 3.22 -13.49 7.90
C TRP A 124 2.27 -14.70 7.97
N PHE A 125 1.88 -15.23 6.81
CA PHE A 125 0.86 -16.28 6.70
C PHE A 125 1.26 -17.60 7.38
N LYS A 126 2.57 -17.91 7.43
CA LYS A 126 3.09 -19.09 8.15
C LYS A 126 3.16 -18.92 9.66
N ASN A 127 3.32 -17.68 10.13
CA ASN A 127 3.49 -17.36 11.55
C ASN A 127 2.15 -17.18 12.28
N ARG A 128 1.04 -17.05 11.54
CA ARG A 128 -0.31 -17.01 12.13
C ARG A 128 -0.71 -18.39 12.67
N ASP A 129 -1.74 -18.38 13.52
CA ASP A 129 -2.34 -19.60 14.06
C ASP A 129 -2.79 -20.55 12.93
N LYS A 130 -2.30 -21.80 12.96
CA LYS A 130 -2.47 -22.78 11.87
C LYS A 130 -3.90 -23.28 11.74
N ASP A 131 -4.66 -23.22 12.83
CA ASP A 131 -6.04 -23.68 12.86
C ASP A 131 -7.02 -22.63 12.29
N LEU A 132 -6.53 -21.44 11.91
CA LEU A 132 -7.30 -20.41 11.23
C LEU A 132 -7.55 -20.78 9.77
N ILE A 133 -8.78 -21.22 9.49
CA ILE A 133 -9.28 -21.37 8.13
C ILE A 133 -9.45 -19.97 7.51
N PRO A 134 -8.72 -19.62 6.43
CA PRO A 134 -8.80 -18.29 5.81
C PRO A 134 -10.10 -18.13 5.02
N THR A 135 -11.18 -17.77 5.70
CA THR A 135 -12.49 -17.45 5.11
C THR A 135 -12.69 -15.95 4.97
N THR A 136 -13.78 -15.54 4.31
CA THR A 136 -14.16 -14.13 4.11
C THR A 136 -14.20 -13.38 5.43
N GLY A 137 -13.42 -12.30 5.56
CA GLY A 137 -13.34 -11.50 6.80
C GLY A 137 -12.37 -12.05 7.85
N TYR A 138 -11.90 -13.29 7.72
CA TYR A 138 -10.96 -13.94 8.64
C TYR A 138 -9.55 -14.07 8.08
N LEU A 139 -9.36 -13.81 6.78
CA LEU A 139 -8.06 -13.93 6.11
C LEU A 139 -6.93 -13.21 6.86
N TRP A 140 -7.22 -12.01 7.35
CA TRP A 140 -6.26 -11.13 8.02
C TRP A 140 -6.19 -11.33 9.53
N ASN A 141 -6.75 -12.41 10.09
CA ASN A 141 -6.62 -12.67 11.52
C ASN A 141 -5.26 -13.30 11.83
N THR A 142 -4.71 -12.90 12.96
CA THR A 142 -3.40 -13.33 13.45
C THR A 142 -3.51 -14.53 14.40
N SER A 143 -4.59 -14.56 15.18
CA SER A 143 -4.90 -15.63 16.12
C SER A 143 -6.42 -15.85 16.21
N ARG A 144 -6.82 -16.99 16.75
CA ARG A 144 -8.22 -17.24 17.14
C ARG A 144 -8.60 -16.58 18.47
N LEU A 145 -7.63 -16.31 19.35
CA LEU A 145 -7.83 -15.87 20.73
C LEU A 145 -8.03 -14.36 20.88
N TYR A 146 -7.34 -13.55 20.07
CA TYR A 146 -7.35 -12.07 20.19
C TYR A 146 -8.51 -11.39 19.44
N GLY A 147 -9.56 -12.15 19.11
CA GLY A 147 -10.71 -11.65 18.37
C GLY A 147 -10.44 -11.46 16.87
N THR A 148 -11.52 -11.29 16.10
CA THR A 148 -11.41 -11.06 14.65
C THR A 148 -10.98 -9.63 14.37
N ASN A 149 -9.97 -9.45 13.51
CA ASN A 149 -9.60 -8.12 13.05
C ASN A 149 -10.78 -7.46 12.35
N SER A 150 -11.16 -6.27 12.81
CA SER A 150 -12.15 -5.44 12.14
C SER A 150 -11.48 -4.64 11.02
N GLN A 151 -12.26 -4.22 10.02
CA GLN A 151 -11.72 -3.34 8.97
C GLN A 151 -11.13 -2.04 9.55
N ASP A 152 -11.71 -1.52 10.65
CA ASP A 152 -11.20 -0.33 11.35
C ASP A 152 -9.84 -0.58 12.01
N SER A 153 -9.67 -1.71 12.69
CA SER A 153 -8.38 -2.09 13.30
C SER A 153 -7.26 -2.22 12.26
N LEU A 154 -7.55 -2.82 11.11
CA LEU A 154 -6.61 -2.92 9.99
C LEU A 154 -6.28 -1.54 9.40
N SER A 155 -7.28 -0.67 9.26
CA SER A 155 -7.09 0.71 8.81
C SER A 155 -6.19 1.49 9.76
N LYS A 156 -6.39 1.36 11.07
CA LYS A 156 -5.53 1.96 12.11
C LYS A 156 -4.09 1.45 12.03
N GLY A 157 -3.90 0.15 11.81
CA GLY A 157 -2.57 -0.44 11.58
C GLY A 157 -1.87 0.20 10.39
N ILE A 158 -2.54 0.30 9.23
CA ILE A 158 -1.98 0.93 8.02
C ILE A 158 -1.63 2.40 8.29
N CYS A 159 -2.53 3.14 8.95
CA CYS A 159 -2.28 4.55 9.30
C CYS A 159 -1.09 4.71 10.26
N SER A 160 -0.93 3.80 11.23
CA SER A 160 0.22 3.79 12.14
C SER A 160 1.52 3.52 11.38
N LEU A 161 1.52 2.54 10.47
CA LEU A 161 2.65 2.26 9.59
C LEU A 161 3.02 3.50 8.76
N MET A 162 2.04 4.16 8.14
CA MET A 162 2.26 5.38 7.36
C MET A 162 2.82 6.54 8.21
N GLN A 163 2.35 6.70 9.45
CA GLN A 163 2.86 7.72 10.36
C GLN A 163 4.29 7.45 10.82
N LYS A 164 4.62 6.18 11.14
CA LYS A 164 5.98 5.76 11.51
C LYS A 164 7.02 6.14 10.44
N ILE A 165 6.61 6.17 9.16
CA ILE A 165 7.47 6.51 8.03
C ILE A 165 7.39 7.99 7.61
N GLY A 166 6.77 8.84 8.43
CA GLY A 166 6.70 10.29 8.21
C GLY A 166 5.63 10.75 7.21
N ILE A 167 4.70 9.87 6.82
CA ILE A 167 3.56 10.28 5.98
C ILE A 167 2.47 10.89 6.87
N GLY A 168 2.11 12.14 6.59
CA GLY A 168 1.12 12.89 7.37
C GLY A 168 -0.29 12.27 7.33
N ARG A 169 -1.07 12.54 8.38
CA ARG A 169 -2.45 12.01 8.58
C ARG A 169 -3.45 12.33 7.45
N GLY A 170 -3.15 13.31 6.59
CA GLY A 170 -3.98 13.66 5.43
C GLY A 170 -3.85 12.71 4.24
N PHE A 171 -2.91 11.76 4.25
CA PHE A 171 -2.72 10.81 3.17
C PHE A 171 -3.23 9.42 3.53
N ILE A 172 -4.17 8.91 2.75
CA ILE A 172 -4.60 7.50 2.79
C ILE A 172 -3.81 6.69 1.75
N ILE A 173 -3.55 5.41 2.06
CA ILE A 173 -2.78 4.50 1.18
C ILE A 173 -3.37 4.43 -0.24
N ILE A 174 -4.70 4.48 -0.36
CA ILE A 174 -5.41 4.47 -1.65
C ILE A 174 -5.03 5.69 -2.50
N SER A 175 -4.84 6.86 -1.88
CA SER A 175 -4.38 8.05 -2.59
C SER A 175 -2.97 7.83 -3.12
N VAL A 176 -2.05 7.30 -2.32
CA VAL A 176 -0.68 7.01 -2.76
C VAL A 176 -0.68 6.06 -3.97
N ILE A 177 -1.45 4.96 -3.89
CA ILE A 177 -1.61 3.97 -4.96
C ILE A 177 -2.22 4.59 -6.23
N TYR A 178 -3.28 5.38 -6.10
CA TYR A 178 -3.96 6.00 -7.24
C TYR A 178 -3.02 6.88 -8.06
N TYR A 179 -2.26 7.75 -7.40
CA TYR A 179 -1.35 8.65 -8.10
C TYR A 179 -0.16 7.91 -8.70
N HIS A 180 0.33 6.86 -8.02
CA HIS A 180 1.34 5.97 -8.59
C HIS A 180 0.87 5.34 -9.90
N CYS A 181 -0.32 4.73 -9.89
CA CYS A 181 -0.90 4.13 -11.09
C CYS A 181 -1.20 5.15 -12.20
N LYS A 182 -1.58 6.38 -11.83
CA LYS A 182 -1.79 7.47 -12.79
C LYS A 182 -0.48 7.92 -13.45
N ALA A 183 0.63 7.91 -12.71
CA ALA A 183 1.96 8.21 -13.23
C ALA A 183 2.57 7.03 -14.03
N ASN A 184 2.28 5.80 -13.61
CA ASN A 184 2.85 4.56 -14.15
C ASN A 184 1.74 3.63 -14.68
N GLN A 185 1.08 4.02 -15.78
CA GLN A 185 -0.03 3.23 -16.35
C GLN A 185 0.37 1.80 -16.74
N HIS A 186 1.61 1.61 -17.19
CA HIS A 186 2.16 0.27 -17.48
C HIS A 186 2.23 -0.60 -16.23
N TRP A 187 2.69 -0.05 -15.10
CA TRP A 187 2.74 -0.76 -13.82
C TRP A 187 1.35 -1.15 -13.34
N CYS A 188 0.37 -0.25 -13.51
CA CYS A 188 -1.00 -0.53 -13.13
C CYS A 188 -1.65 -1.64 -13.99
N LYS A 189 -1.44 -1.59 -15.31
CA LYS A 189 -1.90 -2.65 -16.23
C LYS A 189 -1.25 -4.00 -15.93
N PHE A 190 0.06 -4.00 -15.67
CA PHE A 190 0.83 -5.23 -15.42
C PHE A 190 0.42 -5.94 -14.11
N ASN A 191 0.21 -5.18 -13.03
CA ASN A 191 -0.03 -5.76 -11.71
C ASN A 191 -1.51 -5.97 -11.38
N SER A 192 -2.42 -5.10 -11.84
CA SER A 192 -3.84 -5.17 -11.49
C SER A 192 -4.75 -5.70 -12.59
N GLY A 193 -4.27 -5.71 -13.85
CA GLY A 193 -5.14 -5.95 -15.02
C GLY A 193 -6.23 -4.89 -15.22
N ARG A 194 -6.22 -3.79 -14.45
CA ARG A 194 -7.19 -2.68 -14.54
C ARG A 194 -6.55 -1.46 -15.18
N GLN A 195 -7.29 -0.79 -16.05
CA GLN A 195 -7.03 0.62 -16.38
C GLN A 195 -7.72 1.49 -15.33
N ILE A 196 -6.98 2.37 -14.67
CA ILE A 196 -7.60 3.41 -13.82
C ILE A 196 -8.11 4.50 -14.75
N HIS A 197 -9.41 4.45 -15.06
CA HIS A 197 -10.10 5.57 -15.69
C HIS A 197 -10.45 6.63 -14.64
N SER A 198 -10.23 7.89 -14.97
CA SER A 198 -10.43 9.02 -14.06
C SER A 198 -11.91 9.22 -13.77
N SER A 199 -12.35 8.79 -12.60
CA SER A 199 -13.61 9.24 -12.00
C SER A 199 -13.47 9.21 -10.48
N PHE A 200 -12.98 10.34 -9.95
CA PHE A 200 -13.32 10.82 -8.62
C PHE A 200 -14.18 12.06 -8.83
#